data_AF-A0A422NT02-F1
#
_entry.id   AF-A0A422NT02-F1
#
_cell.length_a   1.000
_cell.length_b   1.000
_cell.length_c   1.000
_cell.angle_alpha   90.00
_cell.angle_beta   90.00
_cell.angle_gamma   90.00
#
_symmetry.space_group_name_H-M   'P 1'
#
loop_
_entity.id
_entity.type
_entity.pdbx_description
1 polymer ?
#
loop_
_entity_poly.entity_id
_entity_poly.type
_entity_poly.pdbx_seq_one_letter_code
_entity_poly.pdbx_strand_id
1 'polypeptide(L)'
;MRGQRAAKFAEYTATYAILKRLGLHDTVLIEKRDASVGYGVFVKDACDAGTPLLVVPSRRACAVTTLEKLGANLRMVETGALLKLHRLNDGALSRILGCSASQWAKLAWHLAIERQRAFSPWWGWLSVLPSSPSFNTMEENSERLCRLHYTALLPYLTDVRRRIKDEVKTAHAIFAEENVVPSLSYFSGAVDVVLSRAQHLPLCWTTAPGDSVEMGILPFVDLINGDDGVDRRRNAVVEVAFTVEELPSWYRAWFVQESERGGIDGERELQRLMEEHFFAVVVLERGLLAAEEVILDYELQPWVTGSLSPTEELLLGRLLRYFF
;
A
#
# COMPACT_ATOMS: atom_id res chain seq x y z
N MET A 1 17.75 22.75 -9.13
CA MET A 1 17.30 22.19 -7.82
C MET A 1 16.32 21.01 -7.92
N ARG A 2 15.34 20.98 -8.84
CA ARG A 2 14.43 19.80 -8.99
C ARG A 2 15.15 18.51 -9.42
N GLY A 3 16.09 18.59 -10.38
CA GLY A 3 16.86 17.42 -10.86
C GLY A 3 17.76 16.75 -9.81
N GLN A 4 18.34 17.51 -8.87
CA GLN A 4 19.16 16.95 -7.78
C GLN A 4 18.32 16.22 -6.72
N ARG A 5 17.05 16.61 -6.52
CA ARG A 5 16.13 15.90 -5.61
C ARG A 5 15.59 14.61 -6.24
N ALA A 6 15.34 14.62 -7.56
CA ALA A 6 14.95 13.42 -8.30
C ALA A 6 16.07 12.37 -8.34
N ALA A 7 17.33 12.79 -8.55
CA ALA A 7 18.49 11.89 -8.52
C ALA A 7 18.71 11.23 -7.14
N LYS A 8 18.63 12.02 -6.05
CA LYS A 8 18.75 11.48 -4.68
C LYS A 8 17.59 10.54 -4.33
N PHE A 9 16.38 10.84 -4.79
CA PHE A 9 15.23 9.95 -4.60
C PHE A 9 15.43 8.62 -5.32
N ALA A 10 15.81 8.65 -6.60
CA ALA A 10 16.07 7.45 -7.39
C ALA A 10 17.18 6.59 -6.76
N GLU A 11 18.25 7.22 -6.28
CA GLU A 11 19.35 6.54 -5.58
C GLU A 11 18.87 5.87 -4.28
N TYR A 12 18.05 6.56 -3.48
CA TYR A 12 17.55 6.05 -2.20
C TYR A 12 16.57 4.88 -2.38
N THR A 13 15.63 5.02 -3.33
CA THR A 13 14.65 3.98 -3.69
C THR A 13 15.35 2.77 -4.31
N ALA A 14 16.31 2.96 -5.22
CA ALA A 14 17.09 1.88 -5.82
C ALA A 14 17.95 1.16 -4.77
N THR A 15 18.59 1.90 -3.87
CA THR A 15 19.37 1.32 -2.75
C THR A 15 18.47 0.45 -1.87
N TYR A 16 17.29 0.96 -1.52
CA TYR A 16 16.31 0.18 -0.75
C TYR A 16 15.87 -1.08 -1.51
N ALA A 17 15.57 -0.97 -2.80
CA ALA A 17 15.18 -2.10 -3.65
C ALA A 17 16.22 -3.21 -3.64
N ILE A 18 17.49 -2.87 -3.89
CA ILE A 18 18.62 -3.82 -3.91
C ILE A 18 18.80 -4.49 -2.55
N LEU A 19 18.85 -3.70 -1.47
CA LEU A 19 19.04 -4.23 -0.10
C LEU A 19 17.87 -5.09 0.37
N LYS A 20 16.66 -4.85 -0.14
CA LYS A 20 15.46 -5.60 0.24
C LYS A 20 15.09 -6.70 -0.76
N ARG A 21 15.85 -6.85 -1.84
CA ARG A 21 15.61 -7.81 -2.93
C ARG A 21 14.28 -7.58 -3.64
N LEU A 22 13.87 -6.31 -3.76
CA LEU A 22 12.74 -5.91 -4.60
C LEU A 22 13.22 -5.86 -6.05
N GLY A 23 12.57 -6.63 -6.92
CA GLY A 23 12.86 -6.66 -8.34
C GLY A 23 12.26 -5.46 -9.04
N LEU A 24 13.09 -4.66 -9.69
CA LEU A 24 12.68 -3.61 -10.62
C LEU A 24 13.23 -4.00 -11.99
N HIS A 25 12.37 -4.24 -12.98
CA HIS A 25 12.80 -4.47 -14.35
C HIS A 25 13.49 -3.21 -14.89
N ASP A 26 14.49 -3.36 -15.77
CA ASP A 26 15.31 -2.24 -16.28
C ASP A 26 14.51 -1.14 -17.03
N THR A 27 13.33 -1.50 -17.52
CA THR A 27 12.40 -0.53 -18.15
C THR A 27 11.62 0.31 -17.13
N VAL A 28 11.59 -0.06 -15.85
CA VAL A 28 10.73 0.61 -14.86
C VAL A 28 11.31 1.96 -14.45
N LEU A 29 10.45 2.98 -14.49
CA LEU A 29 10.72 4.31 -13.94
C LEU A 29 9.69 4.63 -12.86
N ILE A 30 10.17 4.96 -11.65
CA ILE A 30 9.33 5.46 -10.57
C ILE A 30 9.61 6.95 -10.41
N GLU A 31 8.65 7.79 -10.79
CA GLU A 31 8.87 9.24 -10.79
C GLU A 31 7.59 10.03 -10.56
N LYS A 32 7.76 11.31 -10.22
CA LYS A 32 6.69 12.27 -10.01
C LYS A 32 6.64 13.21 -11.22
N ARG A 33 5.81 12.90 -12.21
CA ARG A 33 5.58 13.75 -13.41
C ARG A 33 4.55 14.83 -13.16
N ASP A 34 3.47 14.48 -12.44
CA ASP A 34 2.41 15.41 -12.08
C ASP A 34 2.43 15.68 -10.57
N ALA A 35 2.43 16.95 -10.20
CA ALA A 35 2.34 17.37 -8.81
C ALA A 35 1.02 16.96 -8.15
N SER A 36 -0.06 16.83 -8.94
CA SER A 36 -1.43 16.58 -8.49
C SER A 36 -1.70 15.12 -8.10
N VAL A 37 -0.99 14.16 -8.70
CA VAL A 37 -1.21 12.71 -8.49
C VAL A 37 -0.11 12.05 -7.67
N GLY A 38 1.08 12.66 -7.61
CA GLY A 38 2.21 12.14 -6.82
C GLY A 38 3.13 11.28 -7.66
N TYR A 39 3.66 10.21 -7.06
CA TYR A 39 4.49 9.25 -7.79
C TYR A 39 3.62 8.37 -8.69
N GLY A 40 4.19 7.95 -9.81
CA GLY A 40 3.64 6.95 -10.70
C GLY A 40 4.75 6.02 -11.19
N VAL A 41 4.34 4.90 -11.77
CA VAL A 41 5.25 3.93 -12.39
C VAL A 41 5.07 4.01 -13.89
N PHE A 42 6.17 4.14 -14.62
CA PHE A 42 6.18 4.29 -16.07
C PHE A 42 7.15 3.28 -16.68
N VAL A 43 6.95 2.97 -17.96
CA VAL A 43 7.95 2.24 -18.75
C VAL A 43 8.87 3.23 -19.46
N LYS A 44 10.18 2.98 -19.44
CA LYS A 44 11.20 3.79 -20.12
C LYS A 44 11.16 3.53 -21.61
N ASP A 45 11.07 2.26 -21.96
CA ASP A 45 11.12 1.75 -23.32
C ASP A 45 9.81 1.01 -23.63
N ALA A 46 9.50 0.82 -24.91
CA ALA A 46 8.30 0.07 -25.30
C ALA A 46 8.38 -1.37 -24.76
N CYS A 47 7.28 -1.84 -24.19
CA CYS A 47 7.17 -3.15 -23.55
C CYS A 47 5.99 -3.93 -24.12
N ASP A 48 6.15 -5.23 -24.30
CA ASP A 48 5.09 -6.11 -24.78
C ASP A 48 4.14 -6.51 -23.63
N ALA A 49 2.94 -6.98 -24.00
CA ALA A 49 2.03 -7.63 -23.06
C ALA A 49 2.71 -8.87 -22.44
N GLY A 50 2.41 -9.13 -21.17
CA GLY A 50 3.03 -10.20 -20.38
C GLY A 50 4.39 -9.83 -19.80
N THR A 51 4.92 -8.61 -20.04
CA THR A 51 6.19 -8.19 -19.45
C THR A 51 6.04 -8.00 -17.92
N PRO A 52 6.79 -8.74 -17.09
CA PRO A 52 6.82 -8.53 -15.65
C PRO A 52 7.73 -7.36 -15.28
N LEU A 53 7.20 -6.40 -14.52
CA LEU A 53 7.83 -5.11 -14.22
C LEU A 53 8.41 -5.05 -12.81
N LEU A 54 7.66 -5.51 -11.81
CA LEU A 54 8.03 -5.44 -10.40
C LEU A 54 7.91 -6.82 -9.76
N VAL A 55 8.80 -7.12 -8.82
CA VAL A 55 8.72 -8.31 -7.98
C VAL A 55 8.94 -7.93 -6.52
N VAL A 56 7.94 -8.18 -5.66
CA VAL A 56 7.97 -7.81 -4.25
C VAL A 56 7.73 -9.05 -3.39
N PRO A 57 8.75 -9.54 -2.65
CA PRO A 57 8.57 -10.63 -1.69
C PRO A 57 7.63 -10.19 -0.55
N SER A 58 6.70 -11.05 -0.13
CA SER A 58 5.71 -10.74 0.91
C SER A 58 6.35 -10.38 2.25
N ARG A 59 7.53 -10.92 2.58
CA ARG A 59 8.34 -10.50 3.76
C ARG A 59 8.73 -9.01 3.78
N ARG A 60 8.54 -8.29 2.68
CA ARG A 60 8.77 -6.84 2.56
C ARG A 60 7.48 -6.03 2.60
N ALA A 61 6.32 -6.68 2.51
CA ALA A 61 5.03 -6.03 2.70
C ALA A 61 4.98 -5.33 4.07
N CYS A 62 4.29 -4.21 4.15
CA CYS A 62 3.83 -3.63 5.40
C CYS A 62 2.50 -4.28 5.74
N ALA A 63 2.56 -5.37 6.49
CA ALA A 63 1.42 -6.17 6.96
C ALA A 63 1.65 -6.51 8.44
N VAL A 64 0.61 -6.89 9.20
CA VAL A 64 0.78 -7.11 10.64
C VAL A 64 1.77 -8.25 10.89
N THR A 65 1.64 -9.36 10.15
CA THR A 65 2.53 -10.51 10.33
C THR A 65 4.00 -10.19 10.04
N THR A 66 4.28 -9.34 9.05
CA THR A 66 5.65 -8.92 8.73
C THR A 66 6.19 -7.90 9.73
N LEU A 67 5.35 -6.99 10.20
CA LEU A 67 5.70 -5.97 11.20
C LEU A 67 6.03 -6.61 12.55
N GLU A 68 5.29 -7.63 12.97
CA GLU A 68 5.58 -8.38 14.20
C GLU A 68 6.92 -9.15 14.13
N LYS A 69 7.27 -9.65 12.93
CA LYS A 69 8.50 -10.44 12.73
C LYS A 69 9.74 -9.58 12.53
N LEU A 70 9.63 -8.48 11.79
CA LEU A 70 10.77 -7.68 11.35
C LEU A 70 10.78 -6.25 11.91
N GLY A 71 9.63 -5.73 12.34
CA GLY A 71 9.46 -4.36 12.79
C GLY A 71 9.93 -4.13 14.22
N ALA A 72 9.34 -3.13 14.87
CA ALA A 72 9.63 -2.84 16.27
C ALA A 72 9.25 -4.07 17.10
N ASN A 73 10.17 -4.51 17.97
CA ASN A 73 9.94 -5.67 18.84
C ASN A 73 8.93 -5.30 19.95
N LEU A 74 7.67 -5.17 19.55
CA LEU A 74 6.55 -4.78 20.37
C LEU A 74 5.48 -5.85 20.21
N ARG A 75 5.09 -6.44 21.33
CA ARG A 75 3.92 -7.29 21.40
C ARG A 75 2.75 -6.42 21.82
N MET A 76 1.72 -6.33 20.98
CA MET A 76 0.51 -5.63 21.38
C MET A 76 -0.21 -6.44 22.45
N VAL A 77 -0.55 -5.79 23.56
CA VAL A 77 -1.48 -6.33 24.54
C VAL A 77 -2.89 -6.09 24.01
N GLU A 78 -3.61 -7.18 23.79
CA GLU A 78 -4.91 -7.17 23.12
C GLU A 78 -6.08 -7.50 24.07
N THR A 79 -5.77 -7.85 25.31
CA THR A 79 -6.71 -8.35 26.30
C THR A 79 -7.69 -7.25 26.72
N GLY A 80 -8.88 -7.23 26.12
CA GLY A 80 -9.91 -6.21 26.37
C GLY A 80 -10.00 -5.16 25.25
N ALA A 81 -8.89 -4.83 24.59
CA ALA A 81 -8.88 -3.97 23.41
C ALA A 81 -9.68 -4.57 22.24
N LEU A 82 -9.55 -5.88 21.99
CA LEU A 82 -10.29 -6.57 20.91
C LEU A 82 -11.81 -6.43 21.06
N LEU A 83 -12.33 -6.58 22.28
CA LEU A 83 -13.78 -6.44 22.55
C LEU A 83 -14.26 -5.01 22.30
N LYS A 84 -13.45 -4.01 22.66
CA LYS A 84 -13.77 -2.59 22.42
C LYS A 84 -13.71 -2.26 20.93
N LEU A 85 -12.71 -2.78 20.21
CA LEU A 85 -12.54 -2.59 18.76
C LEU A 85 -13.65 -3.27 17.95
N HIS A 86 -14.21 -4.37 18.44
CA HIS A 86 -15.31 -5.06 17.75
C HIS A 86 -16.52 -4.13 17.52
N ARG A 87 -16.71 -3.10 18.35
CA ARG A 87 -17.75 -2.07 18.16
C ARG A 87 -17.53 -1.18 16.94
N LEU A 88 -16.31 -1.17 16.40
CA LEU A 88 -15.92 -0.42 15.20
C LEU A 88 -15.97 -1.30 13.93
N ASN A 89 -16.35 -2.58 14.01
CA ASN A 89 -16.44 -3.46 12.84
C ASN A 89 -17.52 -3.00 11.84
N ASP A 90 -18.57 -2.33 12.32
CA ASP A 90 -19.60 -1.73 11.48
C ASP A 90 -19.30 -0.25 11.13
N GLY A 91 -18.10 0.23 11.48
CA GLY A 91 -17.62 1.58 11.23
C GLY A 91 -17.30 1.86 9.77
N ALA A 92 -17.10 3.14 9.44
CA ALA A 92 -16.75 3.61 8.12
C ALA A 92 -15.45 2.98 7.61
N LEU A 93 -14.40 2.91 8.43
CA LEU A 93 -13.10 2.35 8.00
C LEU A 93 -13.21 0.86 7.68
N SER A 94 -13.81 0.08 8.58
CA SER A 94 -14.01 -1.37 8.41
C SER A 94 -14.84 -1.67 7.16
N ARG A 95 -15.88 -0.86 6.89
CA ARG A 95 -16.71 -0.96 5.69
C ARG A 95 -15.94 -0.60 4.40
N ILE A 96 -15.20 0.51 4.39
CA ILE A 96 -14.45 0.96 3.19
C ILE A 96 -13.33 -0.04 2.86
N LEU A 97 -12.63 -0.52 3.88
CA LEU A 97 -11.51 -1.44 3.72
C LEU A 97 -11.95 -2.89 3.56
N GLY A 98 -13.22 -3.23 3.81
CA GLY A 98 -13.72 -4.61 3.71
C GLY A 98 -13.12 -5.56 4.75
N CYS A 99 -12.65 -5.04 5.88
CA CYS A 99 -11.91 -5.80 6.88
C CYS A 99 -12.38 -5.48 8.31
N SER A 100 -11.96 -6.29 9.28
CA SER A 100 -12.28 -6.04 10.70
C SER A 100 -11.56 -4.80 11.24
N ALA A 101 -12.13 -4.18 12.28
CA ALA A 101 -11.48 -3.06 12.94
C ALA A 101 -10.12 -3.42 13.53
N SER A 102 -9.97 -4.66 14.01
CA SER A 102 -8.69 -5.18 14.47
C SER A 102 -7.62 -5.20 13.37
N GLN A 103 -7.96 -5.51 12.12
CA GLN A 103 -6.97 -5.62 11.04
C GLN A 103 -6.40 -4.25 10.66
N TRP A 104 -7.26 -3.29 10.30
CA TRP A 104 -6.76 -1.97 9.90
C TRP A 104 -6.12 -1.21 11.06
N ALA A 105 -6.68 -1.32 12.28
CA ALA A 105 -6.19 -0.55 13.42
C ALA A 105 -4.84 -1.06 13.89
N LYS A 106 -4.61 -2.39 13.94
CA LYS A 106 -3.30 -2.96 14.26
C LYS A 106 -2.27 -2.58 13.20
N LEU A 107 -2.60 -2.73 11.92
CA LEU A 107 -1.69 -2.37 10.83
C LEU A 107 -1.27 -0.90 10.93
N ALA A 108 -2.24 0.01 11.10
CA ALA A 108 -1.97 1.43 11.28
C ALA A 108 -1.15 1.72 12.55
N TRP A 109 -1.39 0.99 13.65
CA TRP A 109 -0.65 1.14 14.91
C TRP A 109 0.83 0.79 14.73
N HIS A 110 1.13 -0.38 14.18
CA HIS A 110 2.49 -0.79 13.89
C HIS A 110 3.18 0.15 12.89
N LEU A 111 2.49 0.54 11.81
CA LEU A 111 3.02 1.49 10.83
C LEU A 111 3.33 2.85 11.47
N ALA A 112 2.48 3.35 12.38
CA ALA A 112 2.71 4.60 13.08
C ALA A 112 4.01 4.56 13.91
N ILE A 113 4.27 3.44 14.59
CA ILE A 113 5.51 3.23 15.35
C ILE A 113 6.72 3.16 14.40
N GLU A 114 6.60 2.43 13.29
CA GLU A 114 7.66 2.33 12.28
C GLU A 114 8.00 3.69 11.66
N ARG A 115 7.03 4.61 11.54
CA ARG A 115 7.27 5.98 11.07
C ARG A 115 7.95 6.87 12.11
N GLN A 116 7.82 6.58 13.40
CA GLN A 116 8.42 7.37 14.47
C GLN A 116 9.84 6.92 14.85
N ARG A 117 10.17 5.64 14.62
CA ARG A 117 11.50 5.12 14.97
C ARG A 117 12.59 5.67 14.05
N ALA A 118 13.79 5.84 14.61
CA ALA A 118 14.96 6.30 13.86
C ALA A 118 15.41 5.31 12.78
N PHE A 119 15.23 4.00 12.99
CA PHE A 119 15.77 2.95 12.13
C PHE A 119 14.72 1.91 11.76
N SER A 120 13.79 2.19 10.85
CA SER A 120 12.81 1.20 10.36
C SER A 120 13.41 0.29 9.28
N PRO A 121 13.11 -1.02 9.24
CA PRO A 121 13.41 -1.88 8.09
C PRO A 121 12.74 -1.41 6.79
N TRP A 122 11.71 -0.57 6.90
CA TRP A 122 10.98 0.04 5.80
C TRP A 122 11.44 1.46 5.46
N TRP A 123 12.58 1.92 5.99
CA TRP A 123 13.06 3.31 5.84
C TRP A 123 12.92 3.88 4.42
N GLY A 124 13.27 3.09 3.38
CA GLY A 124 13.26 3.56 2.00
C GLY A 124 11.84 3.71 1.45
N TRP A 125 10.93 2.81 1.80
CA TRP A 125 9.52 2.94 1.42
C TRP A 125 8.80 4.03 2.24
N LEU A 126 9.07 4.12 3.54
CA LEU A 126 8.45 5.15 4.38
C LEU A 126 8.79 6.58 3.91
N SER A 127 9.95 6.77 3.28
CA SER A 127 10.36 8.07 2.73
C SER A 127 9.57 8.51 1.49
N VAL A 128 8.87 7.59 0.81
CA VAL A 128 8.11 7.88 -0.42
C VAL A 128 6.61 8.07 -0.16
N LEU A 129 6.14 7.73 1.05
CA LEU A 129 4.75 7.88 1.44
C LEU A 129 4.32 9.36 1.50
N PRO A 130 3.04 9.67 1.21
CA PRO A 130 2.53 11.03 1.38
C PRO A 130 2.66 11.52 2.83
N SER A 131 3.00 12.79 2.99
CA SER A 131 3.00 13.47 4.28
C SER A 131 1.59 13.88 4.70
N SER A 132 1.36 14.14 5.99
CA SER A 132 0.04 14.59 6.47
C SER A 132 -0.48 15.85 5.75
N PRO A 133 0.34 16.88 5.45
CA PRO A 133 -0.12 18.01 4.63
C PRO A 133 -0.54 17.61 3.21
N SER A 134 0.08 16.56 2.66
CA SER A 134 -0.30 16.03 1.34
C SER A 134 -1.67 15.37 1.39
N PHE A 135 -1.96 14.58 2.44
CA PHE A 135 -3.30 14.02 2.66
C PHE A 135 -4.36 15.09 2.85
N ASN A 136 -4.10 16.13 3.64
CA ASN A 136 -5.04 17.25 3.77
C ASN A 136 -5.33 17.92 2.42
N THR A 137 -4.30 18.12 1.59
CA THR A 137 -4.47 18.69 0.25
C THR A 137 -5.32 17.78 -0.65
N MET A 138 -5.11 16.45 -0.57
CA MET A 138 -5.92 15.47 -1.28
C MET A 138 -7.38 15.49 -0.80
N GLU A 139 -7.62 15.53 0.52
CA GLU A 139 -8.96 15.68 1.10
C GLU A 139 -9.69 16.92 0.57
N GLU A 140 -9.03 18.09 0.64
CA GLU A 140 -9.57 19.37 0.18
C GLU A 140 -9.89 19.36 -1.32
N ASN A 141 -9.05 18.69 -2.11
CA ASN A 141 -9.27 18.53 -3.55
C ASN A 141 -10.49 17.65 -3.84
N SER A 142 -10.70 16.54 -3.12
CA SER A 142 -11.91 15.72 -3.28
C SER A 142 -13.18 16.51 -2.90
N GLU A 143 -13.13 17.32 -1.84
CA GLU A 143 -14.26 18.18 -1.47
C GLU A 143 -14.53 19.24 -2.52
N ARG A 144 -13.48 19.86 -3.06
CA ARG A 144 -13.60 20.83 -4.15
C ARG A 144 -14.21 20.19 -5.39
N LEU A 145 -13.77 18.98 -5.76
CA LEU A 145 -14.32 18.20 -6.86
C LEU A 145 -15.83 17.97 -6.65
N CYS A 146 -16.23 17.54 -5.45
CA CYS A 146 -17.65 17.37 -5.12
C CYS A 146 -18.42 18.69 -5.18
N ARG A 147 -17.89 19.77 -4.61
CA ARG A 147 -18.54 21.10 -4.66
C ARG A 147 -18.78 21.61 -6.08
N LEU A 148 -17.84 21.36 -7.00
CA LEU A 148 -17.89 21.91 -8.35
C LEU A 148 -18.62 21.00 -9.35
N HIS A 149 -18.49 19.68 -9.19
CA HIS A 149 -18.91 18.72 -10.22
C HIS A 149 -19.89 17.65 -9.72
N TYR A 150 -19.90 17.34 -8.42
CA TYR A 150 -20.70 16.25 -7.84
C TYR A 150 -21.35 16.67 -6.52
N THR A 151 -22.19 17.72 -6.58
CA THR A 151 -22.75 18.38 -5.40
C THR A 151 -23.57 17.45 -4.52
N ALA A 152 -24.24 16.46 -5.12
CA ALA A 152 -24.99 15.43 -4.42
C ALA A 152 -24.12 14.54 -3.50
N LEU A 153 -22.83 14.37 -3.80
CA LEU A 153 -21.92 13.52 -3.02
C LEU A 153 -21.40 14.22 -1.76
N LEU A 154 -21.33 15.55 -1.77
CA LEU A 154 -20.63 16.33 -0.75
C LEU A 154 -21.14 16.06 0.69
N PRO A 155 -22.46 16.01 0.96
CA PRO A 155 -22.94 15.74 2.32
C PRO A 155 -22.50 14.37 2.85
N TYR A 156 -22.50 13.35 1.98
CA TYR A 156 -22.06 12.00 2.34
C TYR A 156 -20.55 11.95 2.56
N LEU A 157 -19.77 12.56 1.66
CA LEU A 157 -18.31 12.63 1.80
C LEU A 157 -17.91 13.28 3.13
N THR A 158 -18.49 14.43 3.46
CA THR A 158 -18.17 15.16 4.70
C THR A 158 -18.60 14.40 5.95
N ASP A 159 -19.79 13.80 5.96
CA ASP A 159 -20.26 13.03 7.13
C ASP A 159 -19.39 11.79 7.36
N VAL A 160 -19.07 11.03 6.32
CA VAL A 160 -18.24 9.82 6.45
C VAL A 160 -16.82 10.18 6.90
N ARG A 161 -16.21 11.24 6.35
CA ARG A 161 -14.88 11.71 6.81
C ARG A 161 -14.87 12.12 8.27
N ARG A 162 -15.93 12.77 8.76
CA ARG A 162 -16.08 13.08 10.18
C ARG A 162 -16.13 11.80 11.02
N ARG A 163 -16.93 10.81 10.62
CA ARG A 163 -17.01 9.51 11.30
C ARG A 163 -15.66 8.79 11.33
N ILE A 164 -14.93 8.77 10.22
CA ILE A 164 -13.56 8.21 10.16
C ILE A 164 -12.66 8.92 11.19
N LYS A 165 -12.68 10.25 11.25
CA LYS A 165 -11.86 11.02 12.23
C LYS A 165 -12.23 10.68 13.68
N ASP A 166 -13.50 10.42 13.98
CA ASP A 166 -13.96 9.99 15.30
C ASP A 166 -13.53 8.54 15.61
N GLU A 167 -13.70 7.61 14.66
CA GLU A 167 -13.26 6.21 14.76
C GLU A 167 -11.76 6.08 15.01
N VAL A 168 -10.94 6.88 14.32
CA VAL A 168 -9.48 6.90 14.50
C VAL A 168 -9.11 7.32 15.92
N LYS A 169 -9.75 8.36 16.47
CA LYS A 169 -9.52 8.79 17.86
C LYS A 169 -9.93 7.70 18.86
N THR A 170 -11.07 7.05 18.62
CA THR A 170 -11.56 5.97 19.47
C THR A 170 -10.61 4.77 19.44
N ALA A 171 -10.20 4.31 18.26
CA ALA A 171 -9.26 3.20 18.12
C ALA A 171 -7.90 3.49 18.77
N HIS A 172 -7.40 4.73 18.60
CA HIS A 172 -6.17 5.16 19.26
C HIS A 172 -6.28 5.09 20.78
N ALA A 173 -7.36 5.64 21.34
CA ALA A 173 -7.59 5.63 22.78
C ALA A 173 -7.70 4.20 23.33
N ILE A 174 -8.37 3.29 22.62
CA ILE A 174 -8.51 1.88 23.02
C ILE A 174 -7.13 1.21 23.13
N PHE A 175 -6.26 1.35 22.12
CA PHE A 175 -4.94 0.74 22.16
C PHE A 175 -3.99 1.42 23.15
N ALA A 176 -4.14 2.73 23.35
CA ALA A 176 -3.26 3.50 24.23
C ALA A 176 -3.35 3.10 25.71
N GLU A 177 -4.40 2.41 26.13
CA GLU A 177 -4.58 1.95 27.52
C GLU A 177 -3.48 0.96 27.95
N GLU A 178 -2.98 0.11 27.05
CA GLU A 178 -2.14 -1.04 27.41
C GLU A 178 -0.85 -1.18 26.57
N ASN A 179 -0.63 -0.30 25.59
CA ASN A 179 0.43 -0.45 24.59
C ASN A 179 1.40 0.72 24.56
N VAL A 180 2.57 0.53 23.93
CA VAL A 180 3.44 1.64 23.54
C VAL A 180 2.69 2.52 22.55
N VAL A 181 2.53 3.80 22.91
CA VAL A 181 1.60 4.72 22.23
C VAL A 181 2.34 5.57 21.20
N PRO A 182 2.11 5.38 19.88
CA PRO A 182 2.50 6.37 18.91
C PRO A 182 1.66 7.63 19.11
N SER A 183 2.19 8.80 18.72
CA SER A 183 1.39 10.02 18.83
C SER A 183 0.18 9.93 17.89
N LEU A 184 -0.94 10.53 18.31
CA LEU A 184 -2.19 10.49 17.55
C LEU A 184 -1.99 10.95 16.09
N SER A 185 -1.17 11.97 15.87
CA SER A 185 -0.84 12.46 14.52
C SER A 185 -0.18 11.41 13.61
N TYR A 186 0.73 10.60 14.14
CA TYR A 186 1.35 9.51 13.37
C TYR A 186 0.39 8.36 13.16
N PHE A 187 -0.47 8.06 14.15
CA PHE A 187 -1.51 7.05 13.99
C PHE A 187 -2.54 7.45 12.94
N SER A 188 -3.08 8.67 12.99
CA SER A 188 -3.99 9.19 11.96
C SER A 188 -3.35 9.17 10.58
N GLY A 189 -2.11 9.67 10.46
CA GLY A 189 -1.40 9.62 9.17
C GLY A 189 -1.04 8.20 8.70
N ALA A 190 -0.95 7.21 9.58
CA ALA A 190 -0.81 5.81 9.22
C ALA A 190 -2.15 5.22 8.75
N VAL A 191 -3.28 5.62 9.36
CA VAL A 191 -4.61 5.25 8.88
C VAL A 191 -4.86 5.79 7.47
N ASP A 192 -4.46 7.04 7.16
CA ASP A 192 -4.61 7.58 5.80
C ASP A 192 -3.81 6.77 4.76
N VAL A 193 -2.63 6.29 5.15
CA VAL A 193 -1.81 5.40 4.30
C VAL A 193 -2.48 4.03 4.13
N VAL A 194 -2.96 3.42 5.22
CA VAL A 194 -3.69 2.15 5.15
C VAL A 194 -4.94 2.29 4.28
N LEU A 195 -5.71 3.36 4.47
CA LEU A 195 -6.92 3.64 3.72
C LEU A 195 -6.66 3.72 2.21
N SER A 196 -5.62 4.44 1.81
CA SER A 196 -5.32 4.72 0.40
C SER A 196 -4.42 3.71 -0.30
N ARG A 197 -3.69 2.85 0.44
CA ARG A 197 -2.66 1.97 -0.14
C ARG A 197 -2.81 0.50 0.21
N ALA A 198 -3.57 0.16 1.27
CA ALA A 198 -3.67 -1.23 1.69
C ALA A 198 -4.66 -2.01 0.81
N GLN A 199 -4.33 -3.28 0.61
CA GLN A 199 -5.09 -4.25 -0.16
C GLN A 199 -5.17 -5.58 0.62
N HIS A 200 -6.08 -6.45 0.20
CA HIS A 200 -6.16 -7.79 0.76
C HIS A 200 -5.04 -8.64 0.17
N LEU A 201 -4.18 -9.17 1.03
CA LEU A 201 -3.05 -10.01 0.67
C LEU A 201 -3.24 -11.40 1.25
N PRO A 202 -2.71 -12.46 0.59
CA PRO A 202 -2.42 -13.69 1.31
C PRO A 202 -1.56 -13.38 2.54
N LEU A 203 -1.57 -14.27 3.54
CA LEU A 203 -0.73 -14.11 4.72
C LEU A 203 0.74 -13.91 4.31
N CYS A 204 1.31 -12.76 4.65
CA CYS A 204 2.63 -12.35 4.19
C CYS A 204 3.75 -13.16 4.86
N TRP A 205 3.46 -13.78 5.99
CA TRP A 205 4.31 -14.71 6.70
C TRP A 205 3.53 -16.00 7.00
N THR A 206 3.70 -17.05 6.19
CA THR A 206 2.82 -18.24 6.22
C THR A 206 2.88 -19.03 7.52
N THR A 207 3.98 -18.92 8.27
CA THR A 207 4.12 -19.56 9.59
C THR A 207 3.50 -18.77 10.75
N ALA A 208 2.86 -17.64 10.48
CA ALA A 208 2.12 -16.88 11.50
C ALA A 208 0.70 -17.46 11.71
N PRO A 209 0.16 -17.41 12.95
CA PRO A 209 -1.23 -17.80 13.20
C PRO A 209 -2.20 -16.72 12.68
N GLY A 210 -3.36 -17.11 12.12
CA GLY A 210 -4.41 -16.17 11.73
C GLY A 210 -5.22 -16.56 10.50
N ASP A 211 -5.93 -15.59 9.94
CA ASP A 211 -6.66 -15.72 8.68
C ASP A 211 -5.71 -15.94 7.51
N SER A 212 -6.16 -16.63 6.46
CA SER A 212 -5.36 -16.83 5.24
C SER A 212 -5.16 -15.55 4.42
N VAL A 213 -5.91 -14.50 4.75
CA VAL A 213 -5.88 -13.18 4.13
C VAL A 213 -5.70 -12.11 5.21
N GLU A 214 -4.81 -11.16 4.98
CA GLU A 214 -4.60 -10.00 5.85
C GLU A 214 -4.60 -8.70 5.04
N MET A 215 -4.79 -7.56 5.74
CA MET A 215 -4.55 -6.26 5.12
C MET A 215 -3.05 -5.98 5.12
N GLY A 216 -2.54 -5.53 3.96
CA GLY A 216 -1.16 -5.08 3.88
C GLY A 216 -0.91 -4.19 2.69
N ILE A 217 0.27 -3.58 2.67
CA ILE A 217 0.74 -2.69 1.61
C ILE A 217 2.00 -3.28 1.02
N LEU A 218 2.05 -3.44 -0.30
CA LEU A 218 3.23 -3.89 -1.02
C LEU A 218 4.05 -2.67 -1.47
N PRO A 219 5.25 -2.45 -0.92
CA PRO A 219 6.09 -1.32 -1.32
C PRO A 219 6.32 -1.29 -2.84
N PHE A 220 6.25 -0.09 -3.41
CA PHE A 220 6.42 0.21 -4.85
C PHE A 220 5.28 -0.22 -5.74
N VAL A 221 4.60 -1.33 -5.44
CA VAL A 221 3.31 -1.65 -6.07
C VAL A 221 2.28 -0.59 -5.68
N ASP A 222 2.34 -0.12 -4.42
CA ASP A 222 1.48 0.94 -3.89
C ASP A 222 1.66 2.31 -4.57
N LEU A 223 2.73 2.49 -5.36
CA LEU A 223 2.99 3.71 -6.14
C LEU A 223 2.37 3.68 -7.53
N ILE A 224 1.85 2.53 -7.98
CA ILE A 224 1.17 2.42 -9.26
C ILE A 224 -0.22 3.04 -9.12
N ASN A 225 -0.56 3.98 -10.00
CA ASN A 225 -1.85 4.66 -9.96
C ASN A 225 -2.99 3.75 -10.43
N GLY A 226 -4.20 4.02 -9.94
CA GLY A 226 -5.40 3.26 -10.24
C GLY A 226 -6.12 3.75 -11.49
N ASP A 227 -6.91 2.86 -12.11
CA ASP A 227 -7.84 3.20 -13.18
C ASP A 227 -8.87 4.24 -12.69
N ASP A 228 -8.93 5.39 -13.36
CA ASP A 228 -9.85 6.48 -13.01
C ASP A 228 -11.15 6.47 -13.82
N GLY A 229 -11.30 5.54 -14.75
CA GLY A 229 -12.48 5.38 -15.59
C GLY A 229 -12.56 6.40 -16.74
N VAL A 230 -11.54 7.24 -16.91
CA VAL A 230 -11.49 8.29 -17.94
C VAL A 230 -10.22 8.14 -18.77
N ASP A 231 -9.11 8.66 -18.25
CA ASP A 231 -7.82 8.79 -18.94
C ASP A 231 -6.87 7.65 -18.56
N ARG A 232 -6.83 7.28 -17.27
CA ARG A 232 -6.03 6.15 -16.78
C ARG A 232 -6.85 4.89 -16.88
N ARG A 233 -6.45 4.03 -17.81
CA ARG A 233 -7.05 2.72 -18.01
C ARG A 233 -6.09 1.63 -17.54
N ARG A 234 -6.63 0.68 -16.79
CA ARG A 234 -5.93 -0.54 -16.38
C ARG A 234 -5.15 -1.14 -17.54
N ASN A 235 -3.88 -1.43 -17.29
CA ASN A 235 -2.98 -2.05 -18.25
C ASN A 235 -2.01 -3.04 -17.60
N ALA A 236 -2.14 -3.26 -16.29
CA ALA A 236 -1.33 -4.18 -15.52
C ALA A 236 -2.15 -4.84 -14.42
N VAL A 237 -1.64 -5.96 -13.93
CA VAL A 237 -2.22 -6.74 -12.83
C VAL A 237 -1.12 -7.18 -11.86
N VAL A 238 -1.51 -7.43 -10.61
CA VAL A 238 -0.64 -8.06 -9.61
C VAL A 238 -0.94 -9.54 -9.57
N GLU A 239 0.03 -10.35 -9.98
CA GLU A 239 0.02 -11.80 -9.85
C GLU A 239 0.78 -12.23 -8.58
N VAL A 240 0.51 -13.44 -8.09
CA VAL A 240 1.18 -13.99 -6.91
C VAL A 240 1.90 -15.27 -7.31
N ALA A 241 3.22 -15.29 -7.12
CA ALA A 241 4.06 -16.45 -7.28
C ALA A 241 4.29 -17.14 -5.92
N PHE A 242 4.06 -18.45 -5.89
CA PHE A 242 4.32 -19.33 -4.75
C PHE A 242 5.46 -20.31 -5.04
N THR A 243 5.88 -20.42 -6.30
CA THR A 243 6.99 -21.30 -6.72
C THR A 243 8.06 -20.52 -7.46
N VAL A 244 9.29 -21.04 -7.45
CA VAL A 244 10.43 -20.40 -8.14
C VAL A 244 10.19 -20.36 -9.65
N GLU A 245 9.45 -21.32 -10.19
CA GLU A 245 9.16 -21.44 -11.62
C GLU A 245 8.27 -20.31 -12.14
N GLU A 246 7.38 -19.80 -11.28
CA GLU A 246 6.46 -18.68 -11.57
C GLU A 246 7.17 -17.32 -11.55
N LEU A 247 8.37 -17.23 -10.97
CA LEU A 247 9.12 -15.97 -10.93
C LEU A 247 9.73 -15.61 -12.30
N PRO A 248 9.72 -14.33 -12.69
CA PRO A 248 10.38 -13.87 -13.91
C PRO A 248 11.85 -14.28 -14.00
N SER A 249 12.28 -14.75 -15.16
CA SER A 249 13.66 -15.22 -15.38
C SER A 249 14.71 -14.16 -15.06
N TRP A 250 14.46 -12.91 -15.44
CA TRP A 250 15.34 -11.77 -15.12
C TRP A 250 15.48 -11.56 -13.62
N TYR A 251 14.39 -11.72 -12.86
CA TYR A 251 14.39 -11.53 -11.42
C TYR A 251 15.18 -12.64 -10.72
N ARG A 252 14.98 -13.90 -11.14
CA ARG A 252 15.74 -15.04 -10.59
C ARG A 252 17.23 -14.87 -10.82
N ALA A 253 17.62 -14.55 -12.06
CA ALA A 253 19.02 -14.34 -12.41
C ALA A 253 19.64 -13.19 -11.58
N TRP A 254 18.93 -12.08 -11.47
CA TRP A 254 19.35 -10.94 -10.65
C TRP A 254 19.45 -11.31 -9.17
N PHE A 255 18.45 -11.99 -8.61
CA PHE A 255 18.41 -12.37 -7.19
C PHE A 255 19.59 -13.29 -6.83
N VAL A 256 19.88 -14.27 -7.67
CA VAL A 256 21.00 -15.19 -7.48
C VAL A 256 22.32 -14.43 -7.51
N GLN A 257 22.56 -13.65 -8.57
CA GLN A 257 23.78 -12.84 -8.71
C GLN A 257 24.00 -11.93 -7.50
N GLU A 258 22.95 -11.24 -7.09
CA GLU A 258 23.01 -10.31 -5.97
C GLU A 258 23.24 -11.01 -4.62
N SER A 259 22.70 -12.22 -4.43
CA SER A 259 22.89 -13.02 -3.22
C SER A 259 24.30 -13.59 -3.12
N GLU A 260 24.84 -14.07 -4.23
CA GLU A 260 26.20 -14.60 -4.31
C GLU A 260 27.26 -13.52 -4.07
N ARG A 261 27.02 -12.28 -4.52
CA ARG A 261 27.85 -11.11 -4.15
C ARG A 261 27.94 -10.91 -2.64
N GLY A 262 26.93 -11.34 -1.90
CA GLY A 262 26.88 -11.34 -0.43
C GLY A 262 27.39 -12.62 0.24
N GLY A 263 27.92 -13.58 -0.53
CA GLY A 263 28.40 -14.87 -0.02
C GLY A 263 27.29 -15.84 0.37
N ILE A 264 26.07 -15.65 -0.15
CA ILE A 264 24.91 -16.52 0.11
C ILE A 264 24.61 -17.31 -1.16
N ASP A 265 24.34 -18.61 -1.01
CA ASP A 265 23.80 -19.45 -2.09
C ASP A 265 22.41 -18.92 -2.51
N GLY A 266 22.37 -18.24 -3.65
CA GLY A 266 21.19 -17.51 -4.10
C GLY A 266 20.03 -18.40 -4.50
N GLU A 267 20.29 -19.55 -5.12
CA GLU A 267 19.23 -20.49 -5.51
C GLU A 267 18.59 -21.11 -4.29
N ARG A 268 19.42 -21.58 -3.34
CA ARG A 268 18.94 -22.16 -2.09
C ARG A 268 18.19 -21.14 -1.23
N GLU A 269 18.67 -19.91 -1.15
CA GLU A 269 17.97 -18.85 -0.43
C GLU A 269 16.62 -18.52 -1.09
N LEU A 270 16.55 -18.46 -2.42
CA LEU A 270 15.29 -18.18 -3.11
C LEU A 270 14.26 -19.29 -2.86
N GLN A 271 14.67 -20.56 -2.93
CA GLN A 271 13.81 -21.70 -2.58
C GLN A 271 13.32 -21.61 -1.13
N ARG A 272 14.24 -21.35 -0.19
CA ARG A 272 13.89 -21.18 1.23
C ARG A 272 12.88 -20.04 1.45
N LEU A 273 12.99 -18.94 0.71
CA LEU A 273 12.04 -17.83 0.83
C LEU A 273 10.65 -18.19 0.31
N MET A 274 10.56 -18.97 -0.77
CA MET A 274 9.27 -19.41 -1.33
C MET A 274 8.50 -20.35 -0.39
N GLU A 275 9.20 -21.08 0.50
CA GLU A 275 8.56 -21.91 1.52
C GLU A 275 7.74 -21.09 2.54
N GLU A 276 8.17 -19.86 2.84
CA GLU A 276 7.57 -19.01 3.87
C GLU A 276 6.82 -17.78 3.32
N HIS A 277 7.07 -17.42 2.06
CA HIS A 277 6.67 -16.14 1.49
C HIS A 277 6.22 -16.29 0.03
N PHE A 278 5.10 -15.64 -0.30
CA PHE A 278 4.72 -15.43 -1.69
C PHE A 278 5.45 -14.21 -2.26
N PHE A 279 5.51 -14.09 -3.58
CA PHE A 279 6.09 -12.94 -4.25
C PHE A 279 5.02 -12.31 -5.14
N ALA A 280 4.75 -11.03 -4.94
CA ALA A 280 3.85 -10.28 -5.81
C ALA A 280 4.60 -9.85 -7.07
N VAL A 281 4.02 -10.10 -8.23
CA VAL A 281 4.60 -9.78 -9.53
C VAL A 281 3.66 -8.85 -10.28
N VAL A 282 4.13 -7.66 -10.67
CA VAL A 282 3.34 -6.76 -11.52
C VAL A 282 3.59 -7.11 -12.97
N VAL A 283 2.54 -7.49 -13.70
CA VAL A 283 2.63 -7.93 -15.10
C VAL A 283 1.76 -7.05 -15.98
N LEU A 284 2.29 -6.65 -17.14
CA LEU A 284 1.52 -5.90 -18.14
C LEU A 284 0.47 -6.79 -18.81
N GLU A 285 -0.77 -6.34 -18.86
CA GLU A 285 -1.86 -7.02 -19.57
C GLU A 285 -1.93 -6.61 -21.05
N ARG A 286 -1.33 -5.46 -21.38
CA ARG A 286 -1.18 -4.97 -22.76
C ARG A 286 0.18 -4.33 -22.95
N GLY A 287 0.61 -4.24 -24.21
CA GLY A 287 1.83 -3.52 -24.54
C GLY A 287 1.71 -2.03 -24.22
N LEU A 288 2.84 -1.43 -23.82
CA LEU A 288 2.98 -0.02 -23.52
C LEU A 288 4.08 0.59 -24.39
N LEU A 289 3.84 1.79 -24.89
CA LEU A 289 4.84 2.64 -25.54
C LEU A 289 5.76 3.26 -24.49
N ALA A 290 6.93 3.71 -24.95
CA ALA A 290 7.88 4.41 -24.12
C ALA A 290 7.21 5.61 -23.42
N ALA A 291 7.53 5.76 -22.12
CA ALA A 291 6.99 6.75 -21.21
C ALA A 291 5.50 6.62 -20.86
N GLU A 292 4.79 5.57 -21.26
CA GLU A 292 3.42 5.34 -20.77
C GLU A 292 3.40 4.92 -19.29
N GLU A 293 2.30 5.25 -18.62
CA GLU A 293 2.06 4.95 -17.21
C GLU A 293 1.53 3.53 -17.05
N VAL A 294 2.06 2.80 -16.07
CA VAL A 294 1.52 1.52 -15.61
C VAL A 294 0.33 1.84 -14.71
N ILE A 295 -0.81 1.21 -14.96
CA ILE A 295 -2.07 1.47 -14.26
C ILE A 295 -2.67 0.15 -13.78
N LEU A 296 -2.96 0.08 -12.47
CA LEU A 296 -3.63 -1.05 -11.84
C LEU A 296 -5.13 -0.80 -11.71
N ASP A 297 -5.87 -1.89 -11.52
CA ASP A 297 -7.21 -1.81 -10.95
C ASP A 297 -7.13 -1.81 -9.43
N TYR A 298 -7.89 -0.94 -8.79
CA TYR A 298 -7.92 -0.81 -7.34
C TYR A 298 -9.14 -1.54 -6.78
N GLU A 299 -8.98 -2.18 -5.63
CA GLU A 299 -10.10 -2.74 -4.89
C GLU A 299 -11.09 -1.63 -4.51
N LEU A 300 -12.26 -1.60 -5.16
CA LEU A 300 -13.24 -0.55 -4.93
C LEU A 300 -14.55 -1.14 -4.41
N GLN A 301 -14.95 -0.68 -3.22
CA GLN A 301 -16.25 -1.01 -2.64
C GLN A 301 -17.19 0.20 -2.77
N PRO A 302 -18.38 0.05 -3.37
CA PRO A 302 -19.34 1.14 -3.46
C PRO A 302 -19.83 1.55 -2.07
N TRP A 303 -19.92 2.85 -1.81
CA TRP A 303 -20.51 3.35 -0.58
C TRP A 303 -22.03 3.41 -0.72
N VAL A 304 -22.69 2.28 -0.45
CA VAL A 304 -24.16 2.18 -0.55
C VAL A 304 -24.83 3.14 0.43
N THR A 305 -25.49 4.14 -0.14
CA THR A 305 -26.33 5.13 0.54
C THR A 305 -27.81 4.80 0.41
N GLY A 306 -28.20 4.11 -0.67
CA GLY A 306 -29.59 3.84 -1.04
C GLY A 306 -30.30 5.02 -1.70
N SER A 307 -29.62 6.17 -1.84
CA SER A 307 -30.18 7.41 -2.39
C SER A 307 -29.41 7.93 -3.61
N LEU A 308 -28.16 7.55 -3.76
CA LEU A 308 -27.32 7.90 -4.90
C LEU A 308 -27.42 6.83 -6.00
N SER A 309 -27.11 7.19 -7.23
CA SER A 309 -26.98 6.21 -8.32
C SER A 309 -25.78 5.27 -8.08
N PRO A 310 -25.76 4.06 -8.66
CA PRO A 310 -24.63 3.13 -8.48
C PRO A 310 -23.27 3.73 -8.87
N THR A 311 -23.23 4.56 -9.91
CA THR A 311 -22.01 5.26 -10.35
C THR A 311 -21.53 6.29 -9.33
N GLU A 312 -22.47 7.02 -8.71
CA GLU A 312 -22.18 7.99 -7.65
C GLU A 312 -21.72 7.31 -6.35
N GLU A 313 -22.33 6.18 -5.99
CA GLU A 313 -21.90 5.37 -4.83
C GLU A 313 -20.49 4.80 -5.00
N LEU A 314 -20.16 4.38 -6.23
CA LEU A 314 -18.82 3.92 -6.59
C LEU A 314 -17.80 5.07 -6.53
N LEU A 315 -18.13 6.23 -7.09
CA LEU A 315 -17.28 7.43 -7.02
C LEU A 315 -17.08 7.89 -5.58
N LEU A 316 -18.13 7.89 -4.75
CA LEU A 316 -18.03 8.23 -3.34
C LEU A 316 -17.11 7.27 -2.59
N GLY A 317 -17.23 5.96 -2.82
CA GLY A 317 -16.31 4.96 -2.28
C GLY A 317 -14.86 5.24 -2.67
N ARG A 318 -14.63 5.65 -3.93
CA ARG A 318 -13.30 5.96 -4.44
C ARG A 318 -12.71 7.20 -3.78
N LEU A 319 -13.48 8.28 -3.68
CA LEU A 319 -13.07 9.53 -3.02
C LEU A 319 -12.82 9.36 -1.52
N LEU A 320 -13.52 8.40 -0.88
CA LEU A 320 -13.31 8.05 0.52
C LEU A 320 -12.07 7.19 0.74
N ARG A 321 -11.82 6.19 -0.12
CA ARG A 321 -10.67 5.27 0.03
C ARG A 321 -9.37 5.89 -0.50
N TYR A 322 -9.41 6.45 -1.71
CA TYR A 322 -8.23 6.82 -2.49
C TYR A 322 -8.02 8.34 -2.65
N PHE A 323 -8.98 9.15 -2.20
CA PHE A 323 -8.95 10.61 -2.31
C PHE A 323 -8.99 11.17 -3.75
N PHE A 324 -9.29 10.35 -4.76
CA PHE A 324 -9.49 10.75 -6.16
C PHE A 324 -10.61 9.97 -6.85
#